data_AF-A0A0D9NPB0-F1
#
_entry.id   AF-A0A0D9NPB0-F1
#
_cell.length_a   1.000
_cell.length_b   1.000
_cell.length_c   1.000
_cell.angle_alpha   90.00
_cell.angle_beta   90.00
_cell.angle_gamma   90.00
#
_symmetry.space_group_name_H-M   'P 1'
#
loop_
_entity.id
_entity.type
_entity.pdbx_description
1 polymer ?
#
loop_
_entity_poly.entity_id
_entity_poly.type
_entity_poly.pdbx_seq_one_letter_code
_entity_poly.pdbx_strand_id
1 'polypeptide(L)'
;MTHLSADISNDSLAVMEWLLEVAGSELVNCPGGWVKTLGTFCAMMGWAVSSSNGGWTSATRTSMKAKDAQTLAKQITALSRFLQAGFADESSQVESSSQYWDALYRVPRAPNSFEYLNLSGARRDEEGEMYSNRAARQEIFCKRFLDAISKGLDKAKKEGGATGRAASSMEQVLKDGLADFEPSTAMDTQDLLDLW
;
A
#
# COMPACT_ATOMS: atom_id res chain seq x y z
N MET A 1 9.18 -0.52 -10.63
CA MET A 1 9.74 -0.49 -9.25
C MET A 1 10.68 -1.65 -8.96
N THR A 2 10.33 -2.91 -9.22
CA THR A 2 11.18 -4.10 -8.92
C THR A 2 12.21 -4.44 -10.01
N HIS A 3 12.56 -3.50 -10.87
CA HIS A 3 13.52 -3.72 -11.94
C HIS A 3 14.94 -3.85 -11.38
N LEU A 4 15.79 -4.70 -11.99
CA LEU A 4 17.15 -4.97 -11.50
C LEU A 4 18.06 -3.73 -11.55
N SER A 5 17.84 -2.85 -12.55
CA SER A 5 18.55 -1.57 -12.62
C SER A 5 18.02 -0.59 -11.56
N ALA A 6 18.93 -0.13 -10.71
CA ALA A 6 18.67 0.86 -9.67
C ALA A 6 18.17 2.20 -10.24
N ASP A 7 18.59 2.57 -11.44
CA ASP A 7 18.15 3.83 -12.05
C ASP A 7 16.67 3.74 -12.44
N ILE A 8 16.26 2.61 -13.04
CA ILE A 8 14.86 2.37 -13.44
C ILE A 8 13.96 2.22 -12.20
N SER A 9 14.43 1.55 -11.15
CA SER A 9 13.64 1.40 -9.92
C SER A 9 13.47 2.72 -9.19
N ASN A 10 14.51 3.56 -9.13
CA ASN A 10 14.44 4.90 -8.54
C ASN A 10 13.58 5.86 -9.35
N ASP A 11 13.66 5.83 -10.68
CA ASP A 11 12.81 6.65 -11.55
C ASP A 11 11.34 6.23 -11.45
N SER A 12 11.08 4.92 -11.40
CA SER A 12 9.72 4.41 -11.11
C SER A 12 9.17 4.93 -9.78
N LEU A 13 10.03 5.06 -8.75
CA LEU A 13 9.63 5.59 -7.45
C LEU A 13 9.28 7.07 -7.54
N ALA A 14 10.02 7.86 -8.33
CA ALA A 14 9.71 9.26 -8.55
C ALA A 14 8.35 9.43 -9.27
N VAL A 15 8.05 8.59 -10.27
CA VAL A 15 6.73 8.56 -10.92
C VAL A 15 5.63 8.18 -9.92
N MET A 16 5.88 7.22 -9.03
CA MET A 16 4.94 6.84 -7.97
C MET A 16 4.68 7.98 -6.99
N GLU A 17 5.71 8.72 -6.58
CA GLU A 17 5.56 9.88 -5.70
C GLU A 17 4.70 10.97 -6.36
N TRP A 18 4.91 11.24 -7.65
CA TRP A 18 4.10 12.17 -8.41
C TRP A 18 2.64 11.69 -8.56
N LEU A 19 2.42 10.40 -8.82
CA LEU A 19 1.07 9.83 -8.87
C LEU A 19 0.33 9.95 -7.54
N LEU A 20 1.02 9.77 -6.42
CA LEU A 20 0.44 9.97 -5.08
C LEU A 20 0.04 11.43 -4.83
N GLU A 21 0.77 12.39 -5.37
CA GLU A 21 0.46 13.81 -5.27
C GLU A 21 -0.79 14.20 -6.07
N VAL A 22 -0.96 13.62 -7.26
CA VAL A 22 -2.02 14.01 -8.20
C VAL A 22 -3.30 13.15 -8.06
N ALA A 23 -3.16 11.87 -7.73
CA ALA A 23 -4.24 10.88 -7.78
C ALA A 23 -4.11 9.81 -6.68
N GLY A 24 -3.71 10.22 -5.47
CA GLY A 24 -3.45 9.29 -4.37
C GLY A 24 -4.66 8.42 -3.98
N SER A 25 -5.86 9.00 -3.94
CA SER A 25 -7.12 8.30 -3.65
C SER A 25 -7.46 7.23 -4.70
N GLU A 26 -7.35 7.60 -5.97
CA GLU A 26 -7.65 6.72 -7.10
C GLU A 26 -6.62 5.61 -7.21
N LEU A 27 -5.36 5.90 -6.87
CA LEU A 27 -4.28 4.92 -6.88
C LEU A 27 -4.49 3.81 -5.85
N VAL A 28 -4.93 4.14 -4.62
CA VAL A 28 -5.19 3.13 -3.60
C VAL A 28 -6.49 2.37 -3.86
N ASN A 29 -7.45 3.00 -4.53
CA ASN A 29 -8.77 2.43 -4.82
C ASN A 29 -8.85 1.71 -6.18
N CYS A 30 -7.79 1.65 -6.97
CA CYS A 30 -7.82 0.89 -8.22
C CYS A 30 -7.58 -0.62 -7.97
N PRO A 31 -7.98 -1.51 -8.91
CA PRO A 31 -7.74 -2.94 -8.79
C PRO A 31 -6.25 -3.26 -8.63
N GLY A 32 -5.88 -3.94 -7.54
CA GLY A 32 -4.48 -4.20 -7.18
C GLY A 32 -3.70 -2.97 -6.75
N GLY A 33 -4.32 -1.80 -6.68
CA GLY A 33 -3.72 -0.55 -6.23
C GLY A 33 -3.22 -0.61 -4.79
N TRP A 34 -3.86 -1.44 -3.95
CA TRP A 34 -3.49 -1.63 -2.55
C TRP A 34 -2.49 -2.76 -2.33
N VAL A 35 -2.95 -4.01 -2.33
CA VAL A 35 -2.16 -5.19 -1.91
C VAL A 35 -0.92 -5.40 -2.78
N LYS A 36 -1.07 -5.34 -4.10
CA LYS A 36 0.06 -5.50 -5.03
C LYS A 36 1.08 -4.39 -4.86
N THR A 37 0.65 -3.14 -4.73
CA THR A 37 1.56 -2.01 -4.52
C THR A 37 2.32 -2.14 -3.20
N LEU A 38 1.65 -2.49 -2.10
CA LEU A 38 2.30 -2.79 -0.81
C LEU A 38 3.32 -3.93 -0.93
N GLY A 39 2.96 -5.00 -1.66
CA GLY A 39 3.87 -6.10 -1.98
C GLY A 39 5.12 -5.62 -2.74
N THR A 40 4.96 -4.75 -3.74
CA THR A 40 6.09 -4.19 -4.49
C THR A 40 7.00 -3.30 -3.64
N PHE A 41 6.45 -2.51 -2.71
CA PHE A 41 7.23 -1.73 -1.75
C PHE A 41 8.01 -2.65 -0.80
N CYS A 42 7.37 -3.69 -0.26
CA CYS A 42 8.04 -4.66 0.62
C CYS A 42 9.18 -5.37 -0.12
N ALA A 43 8.94 -5.82 -1.36
CA ALA A 43 9.96 -6.44 -2.19
C ALA A 43 11.13 -5.49 -2.48
N MET A 44 10.85 -4.24 -2.85
CA MET A 44 11.87 -3.21 -3.11
C MET A 44 12.73 -2.91 -1.86
N MET A 45 12.14 -2.96 -0.67
CA MET A 45 12.83 -2.77 0.61
C MET A 45 13.37 -4.07 1.23
N GLY A 46 13.21 -5.22 0.56
CA GLY A 46 13.62 -6.51 1.11
C GLY A 46 12.95 -6.84 2.46
N TRP A 47 11.72 -6.38 2.66
CA TRP A 47 10.90 -6.72 3.81
C TRP A 47 10.11 -7.98 3.47
N ALA A 48 10.42 -9.09 4.15
CA ALA A 48 9.79 -10.38 3.88
C ALA A 48 8.35 -10.37 4.39
N VAL A 49 7.39 -10.58 3.49
CA VAL A 49 5.97 -10.77 3.82
C VAL A 49 5.71 -12.27 3.94
N SER A 50 5.03 -12.70 5.00
CA SER A 50 4.87 -14.11 5.41
C SER A 50 4.20 -15.04 4.38
N SER A 51 3.73 -14.49 3.26
CA SER A 51 2.97 -15.19 2.21
C SER A 51 3.79 -15.56 0.96
N SER A 52 5.08 -15.20 0.86
CA SER A 52 5.85 -15.52 -0.36
C SER A 52 6.29 -16.99 -0.40
N ASN A 53 5.45 -17.88 -0.92
CA ASN A 53 5.81 -19.25 -1.31
C ASN A 53 6.76 -19.31 -2.53
N GLY A 54 7.29 -18.17 -2.99
CA GLY A 54 8.25 -18.08 -4.10
C GLY A 54 9.66 -17.81 -3.56
N GLY A 55 10.57 -18.75 -3.79
CA GLY A 55 11.97 -18.70 -3.38
C GLY A 55 12.81 -17.62 -4.07
N TRP A 56 12.53 -16.34 -3.80
CA TRP A 56 13.50 -15.27 -4.04
C TRP A 56 14.27 -15.02 -2.74
N THR A 57 15.59 -15.15 -2.81
CA THR A 57 16.47 -14.98 -1.66
C THR A 57 16.39 -13.54 -1.13
N SER A 58 15.89 -13.38 0.10
CA SER A 58 16.14 -12.17 0.89
C SER A 58 17.64 -12.10 1.16
N ALA A 59 18.39 -11.42 0.29
CA ALA A 59 19.78 -11.13 0.56
C ALA A 59 19.84 -10.13 1.71
N THR A 60 20.28 -10.59 2.88
CA THR A 60 20.58 -9.76 4.04
C THR A 60 21.54 -8.65 3.63
N ARG A 61 21.06 -7.41 3.62
CA ARG A 61 21.86 -6.22 3.28
C ARG A 61 22.85 -5.93 4.41
N THR A 62 24.01 -6.60 4.39
CA THR A 62 25.10 -6.34 5.33
C THR A 62 25.87 -5.10 4.89
N SER A 63 25.76 -4.03 5.69
CA SER A 63 26.40 -2.71 5.50
C SER A 63 25.88 -1.91 4.30
N MET A 64 24.89 -1.04 4.54
CA MET A 64 24.39 -0.09 3.55
C MET A 64 25.41 1.03 3.31
N LYS A 65 25.71 1.31 2.04
CA LYS A 65 26.45 2.54 1.67
C LYS A 65 25.54 3.75 1.93
N ALA A 66 26.11 4.94 2.14
CA ALA A 66 25.34 6.15 2.38
C ALA A 66 24.29 6.46 1.28
N LYS A 67 24.61 6.14 0.02
CA LYS A 67 23.68 6.24 -1.12
C LYS A 67 22.49 5.28 -1.00
N ASP A 68 22.72 4.08 -0.44
CA ASP A 68 21.68 3.08 -0.23
C ASP A 68 20.76 3.49 0.92
N ALA A 69 21.31 4.09 1.98
CA ALA A 69 20.53 4.64 3.09
C ALA A 69 19.64 5.81 2.64
N GLN A 70 20.16 6.73 1.83
CA GLN A 70 19.33 7.82 1.29
C GLN A 70 18.20 7.30 0.38
N THR A 71 18.49 6.25 -0.40
CA THR A 71 17.50 5.60 -1.25
C THR A 71 16.42 4.91 -0.41
N LEU A 72 16.81 4.17 0.64
CA LEU A 72 15.87 3.55 1.57
C LEU A 72 14.99 4.59 2.27
N ALA A 73 15.57 5.72 2.68
CA ALA A 73 14.80 6.81 3.29
C ALA A 73 13.71 7.34 2.35
N LYS A 74 14.03 7.54 1.06
CA LYS A 74 13.03 7.93 0.04
C LYS A 74 11.94 6.88 -0.14
N GLN A 75 12.31 5.60 -0.20
CA GLN A 75 11.36 4.49 -0.31
C GLN A 75 10.39 4.46 0.88
N ILE A 76 10.89 4.65 2.10
CA ILE A 76 10.07 4.73 3.33
C ILE A 76 9.15 5.95 3.27
N THR A 77 9.63 7.11 2.83
CA THR A 77 8.79 8.32 2.69
C THR A 77 7.69 8.14 1.64
N ALA A 78 8.00 7.54 0.49
CA ALA A 78 7.00 7.24 -0.53
C ALA A 78 5.94 6.26 -0.02
N LEU A 79 6.35 5.18 0.68
CA LEU A 79 5.41 4.26 1.31
C LEU A 79 4.57 4.96 2.40
N SER A 80 5.17 5.86 3.19
CA SER A 80 4.43 6.64 4.18
C SER A 80 3.32 7.48 3.54
N ARG A 81 3.58 8.13 2.40
CA ARG A 81 2.55 8.87 1.65
C ARG A 81 1.48 7.96 1.07
N PHE A 82 1.88 6.80 0.56
CA PHE A 82 0.95 5.78 0.09
C PHE A 82 0.01 5.29 1.20
N LEU A 83 0.53 5.03 2.40
CA LEU A 83 -0.28 4.66 3.56
C LEU A 83 -1.18 5.80 4.05
N GLN A 84 -0.70 7.05 4.02
CA GLN A 84 -1.54 8.22 4.32
C GLN A 84 -2.74 8.30 3.38
N ALA A 85 -2.53 8.14 2.07
CA ALA A 85 -3.62 8.07 1.09
C ALA A 85 -4.54 6.86 1.36
N GLY A 86 -3.96 5.72 1.73
CA GLY A 86 -4.66 4.49 2.05
C GLY A 86 -5.48 4.52 3.34
N PHE A 87 -5.15 5.37 4.30
CA PHE A 87 -5.86 5.52 5.57
C PHE A 87 -6.64 6.82 5.68
N ALA A 88 -6.64 7.66 4.64
CA ALA A 88 -7.41 8.88 4.61
C ALA A 88 -8.91 8.59 4.80
N ASP A 89 -9.57 9.44 5.57
CA ASP A 89 -11.00 9.33 5.82
C ASP A 89 -11.79 9.81 4.58
N GLU A 90 -12.46 8.87 3.92
CA GLU A 90 -13.27 9.14 2.73
C GLU A 90 -14.61 9.80 3.07
N SER A 91 -15.03 9.80 4.34
CA SER A 91 -16.31 10.38 4.78
C SER A 91 -16.34 11.92 4.76
N SER A 92 -15.17 12.55 4.59
CA SER A 92 -15.01 14.01 4.58
C SER A 92 -15.32 14.67 3.22
N GLN A 93 -15.55 13.89 2.17
CA GLN A 93 -16.01 14.41 0.87
C GLN A 93 -17.51 14.74 0.98
N VAL A 94 -17.82 15.97 1.42
CA VAL A 94 -19.19 16.48 1.37
C VAL A 94 -19.57 16.69 -0.09
N GLU A 95 -20.06 15.64 -0.74
CA GLU A 95 -20.68 15.77 -2.05
C GLU A 95 -21.93 16.64 -1.89
N SER A 96 -21.92 17.80 -2.54
CA SER A 96 -23.16 18.58 -2.68
C SER A 96 -24.23 17.69 -3.31
N SER A 97 -25.50 17.83 -2.91
CA SER A 97 -26.58 16.98 -3.46
C SER A 97 -26.63 17.01 -4.99
N SER A 98 -26.23 18.12 -5.61
CA SER A 98 -26.09 18.23 -7.06
C SER A 98 -24.94 17.38 -7.64
N GLN A 99 -23.80 17.27 -6.96
CA GLN A 99 -22.67 16.44 -7.38
C GLN A 99 -23.00 14.95 -7.29
N TYR A 100 -23.75 14.53 -6.27
CA TYR A 100 -24.21 13.15 -6.13
C TYR A 100 -25.08 12.72 -7.33
N TRP A 101 -26.09 13.53 -7.68
CA TRP A 101 -26.96 13.23 -8.82
C TRP A 101 -26.25 13.34 -10.17
N ASP A 102 -25.33 14.31 -10.31
CA ASP A 102 -24.48 14.41 -11.49
C ASP A 102 -23.57 13.18 -11.61
N ALA A 103 -22.99 12.67 -10.53
CA ALA A 103 -22.15 11.47 -10.54
C ALA A 103 -22.94 10.22 -10.95
N LEU A 104 -24.21 10.11 -10.52
CA LEU A 104 -25.03 8.93 -10.78
C LEU A 104 -25.62 8.89 -12.19
N TYR A 105 -26.01 10.04 -12.75
CA TYR A 105 -26.77 10.12 -14.00
C TYR A 105 -26.02 10.75 -15.17
N ARG A 106 -24.87 11.39 -14.96
CA ARG A 106 -24.05 11.91 -16.07
C ARG A 106 -23.23 10.80 -16.69
N VAL A 107 -23.19 10.77 -18.03
CA VAL A 107 -22.28 9.90 -18.78
C VAL A 107 -20.84 10.22 -18.37
N PRO A 108 -20.08 9.24 -17.86
CA PRO A 108 -18.68 9.46 -17.51
C PRO A 108 -17.86 9.88 -18.73
N ARG A 109 -16.92 10.80 -18.52
CA ARG A 109 -16.02 11.28 -19.59
C ARG A 109 -14.76 10.43 -19.76
N ALA A 110 -14.48 9.53 -18.82
CA ALA A 110 -13.34 8.64 -18.91
C ALA A 110 -13.67 7.47 -19.86
N PRO A 111 -12.70 7.02 -20.68
CA PRO A 111 -12.94 5.95 -21.65
C PRO A 111 -13.32 4.61 -21.00
N ASN A 112 -12.85 4.35 -19.78
CA ASN A 112 -12.95 3.05 -19.10
C ASN A 112 -13.60 3.15 -17.71
N SER A 113 -14.68 3.92 -17.56
CA SER A 113 -15.26 4.21 -16.24
C SER A 113 -15.75 3.01 -15.44
N PHE A 114 -16.02 1.87 -16.09
CA PHE A 114 -16.52 0.66 -15.43
C PHE A 114 -15.53 -0.51 -15.47
N GLU A 115 -14.26 -0.26 -15.85
CA GLU A 115 -13.23 -1.30 -15.93
C GLU A 115 -12.97 -1.98 -14.58
N TYR A 116 -13.14 -1.24 -13.48
CA TYR A 116 -13.03 -1.78 -12.13
C TYR A 116 -14.06 -2.90 -11.84
N LEU A 117 -15.19 -2.97 -12.54
CA LEU A 117 -16.19 -4.04 -12.38
C LEU A 117 -15.75 -5.39 -12.95
N ASN A 118 -14.75 -5.40 -13.84
CA ASN A 118 -14.18 -6.64 -14.40
C ASN A 118 -15.20 -7.59 -15.05
N LEU A 119 -16.26 -7.08 -15.70
CA LEU A 119 -17.36 -7.91 -16.21
C LEU A 119 -16.94 -8.91 -17.31
N SER A 120 -15.87 -8.60 -18.05
CA SER A 120 -15.37 -9.41 -19.18
C SER A 120 -13.96 -9.98 -18.96
N GLY A 121 -13.33 -9.71 -17.82
CA GLY A 121 -11.96 -10.13 -17.52
C GLY A 121 -11.88 -11.41 -16.68
N ALA A 122 -10.66 -11.89 -16.46
CA ALA A 122 -10.42 -13.01 -15.55
C ALA A 122 -10.74 -12.60 -14.11
N ARG A 123 -11.27 -13.54 -13.31
CA ARG A 123 -11.55 -13.30 -11.89
C ARG A 123 -10.27 -12.85 -11.17
N ARG A 124 -10.39 -11.81 -10.35
CA ARG A 124 -9.28 -11.28 -9.56
C ARG A 124 -9.01 -12.19 -8.37
N ASP A 125 -7.73 -12.33 -8.05
CA ASP A 125 -7.26 -12.89 -6.78
C ASP A 125 -7.27 -11.80 -5.70
N GLU A 126 -6.97 -12.17 -4.46
CA GLU A 126 -6.90 -11.23 -3.34
C GLU A 126 -5.88 -10.09 -3.57
N GLU A 127 -4.83 -10.33 -4.37
CA GLU A 127 -3.80 -9.33 -4.67
C GLU A 127 -4.26 -8.32 -5.73
N GLY A 128 -5.10 -8.74 -6.66
CA GLY A 128 -5.71 -7.92 -7.69
C GLY A 128 -7.02 -7.24 -7.28
N GLU A 129 -7.59 -7.60 -6.12
CA GLU A 129 -8.88 -7.08 -5.69
C GLU A 129 -8.87 -5.56 -5.45
N MET A 130 -10.06 -4.95 -5.56
CA MET A 130 -10.25 -3.52 -5.32
C MET A 130 -10.70 -3.27 -3.88
N TYR A 131 -9.85 -2.62 -3.08
CA TYR A 131 -10.15 -2.28 -1.69
C TYR A 131 -10.64 -0.83 -1.57
N SER A 132 -11.89 -0.58 -1.96
CA SER A 132 -12.47 0.78 -1.92
C SER A 132 -12.56 1.33 -0.50
N ASN A 133 -12.92 0.51 0.48
CA ASN A 133 -13.21 0.99 1.83
C ASN A 133 -11.93 1.08 2.67
N ARG A 134 -11.78 2.18 3.43
CA ARG A 134 -10.69 2.36 4.42
C ARG A 134 -10.55 1.16 5.37
N ALA A 135 -11.65 0.67 5.94
CA ALA A 135 -11.62 -0.45 6.88
C ALA A 135 -11.05 -1.74 6.26
N ALA A 136 -11.45 -2.05 5.03
CA ALA A 136 -10.94 -3.22 4.31
C ALA A 136 -9.45 -3.09 3.99
N ARG A 137 -8.98 -1.87 3.66
CA ARG A 137 -7.56 -1.57 3.47
C ARG A 137 -6.75 -1.74 4.76
N GLN A 138 -7.27 -1.27 5.89
CA GLN A 138 -6.65 -1.44 7.21
C GLN A 138 -6.58 -2.91 7.62
N GLU A 139 -7.65 -3.67 7.42
CA GLU A 139 -7.73 -5.08 7.77
C GLU A 139 -6.69 -5.92 7.02
N ILE A 140 -6.64 -5.83 5.69
CA ILE A 140 -5.67 -6.58 4.90
C ILE A 140 -4.22 -6.13 5.18
N PHE A 141 -4.04 -4.84 5.49
CA PHE A 141 -2.75 -4.30 5.91
C PHE A 141 -2.28 -4.94 7.22
N CYS A 142 -3.15 -4.97 8.23
CA CYS A 142 -2.89 -5.61 9.53
C CYS A 142 -2.60 -7.11 9.38
N LYS A 143 -3.41 -7.81 8.57
CA LYS A 143 -3.30 -9.25 8.37
C LYS A 143 -2.01 -9.67 7.66
N ARG A 144 -1.61 -8.97 6.58
CA ARG A 144 -0.51 -9.41 5.70
C ARG A 144 0.79 -8.61 5.86
N PHE A 145 0.73 -7.31 6.14
CA PHE A 145 1.88 -6.43 5.95
C PHE A 145 2.43 -5.81 7.25
N LEU A 146 1.62 -5.69 8.29
CA LEU A 146 2.00 -5.01 9.54
C LEU A 146 3.24 -5.63 10.19
N ASP A 147 3.33 -6.95 10.30
CA ASP A 147 4.49 -7.64 10.90
C ASP A 147 5.77 -7.42 10.07
N ALA A 148 5.69 -7.54 8.75
CA ALA A 148 6.84 -7.33 7.86
C ALA A 148 7.34 -5.88 7.90
N ILE A 149 6.41 -4.92 7.85
CA ILE A 149 6.71 -3.49 7.83
C ILE A 149 7.26 -3.03 9.18
N SER A 150 6.66 -3.42 10.30
CA SER A 150 7.16 -3.09 11.65
C SER A 150 8.59 -3.61 11.88
N LYS A 151 8.87 -4.87 11.53
CA LYS A 151 10.23 -5.43 11.60
C LYS A 151 11.21 -4.68 10.68
N GLY A 152 10.76 -4.27 9.50
CA GLY A 152 11.54 -3.46 8.57
C GLY A 152 11.88 -2.08 9.13
N LEU A 153 10.91 -1.46 9.80
CA LEU A 153 11.01 -0.15 10.43
C LEU A 153 11.96 -0.15 11.63
N ASP A 154 11.89 -1.19 12.47
CA ASP A 154 12.81 -1.37 13.60
C ASP A 154 14.26 -1.50 13.14
N LYS A 155 14.50 -2.18 12.02
CA LYS A 155 15.84 -2.26 11.41
C LYS A 155 16.28 -0.91 10.88
N ALA A 156 15.43 -0.20 10.14
CA ALA A 156 15.74 1.12 9.60
C ALA A 156 16.00 2.17 10.71
N LYS A 157 15.33 2.05 11.86
CA LYS A 157 15.60 2.88 13.05
C LYS A 157 16.98 2.65 13.63
N LYS A 158 17.42 1.39 13.73
CA LYS A 158 18.75 1.03 14.25
C LYS A 158 19.88 1.55 13.37
N GLU A 159 19.64 1.70 12.07
CA GLU A 159 20.61 2.29 11.13
C GLU A 159 20.79 3.81 11.34
N GLY A 160 19.78 4.50 11.88
CA GLY A 160 19.86 5.92 12.23
C GLY A 160 19.92 6.87 11.04
N GLY A 161 20.25 8.14 11.27
CA GLY A 161 20.39 9.13 10.19
C GLY A 161 19.08 9.44 9.46
N ALA A 162 19.12 9.50 8.13
CA ALA A 162 17.96 9.84 7.30
C ALA A 162 16.91 8.72 7.27
N THR A 163 17.34 7.45 7.27
CA THR A 163 16.45 6.27 7.30
C THR A 163 15.71 6.18 8.62
N GLY A 164 16.41 6.38 9.74
CA GLY A 164 15.78 6.39 11.06
C GLY A 164 14.73 7.51 11.24
N ARG A 165 14.97 8.71 10.68
CA ARG A 165 13.98 9.79 10.71
C ARG A 165 12.75 9.46 9.86
N ALA A 166 12.95 8.96 8.65
CA ALA A 166 11.85 8.52 7.79
C ALA A 166 11.04 7.40 8.45
N ALA A 167 11.73 6.47 9.13
CA ALA A 167 11.11 5.37 9.84
C ALA A 167 10.20 5.85 10.98
N SER A 168 10.68 6.76 11.83
CA SER A 168 9.87 7.33 12.91
C SER A 168 8.65 8.11 12.37
N SER A 169 8.79 8.83 11.26
CA SER A 169 7.67 9.52 10.63
C SER A 169 6.61 8.56 10.11
N MET A 170 7.01 7.46 9.49
CA MET A 170 6.09 6.43 9.00
C MET A 170 5.39 5.71 10.15
N GLU A 171 6.08 5.51 11.27
CA GLU A 171 5.49 4.91 12.47
C GLU A 171 4.38 5.77 13.08
N GLN A 172 4.56 7.09 13.04
CA GLN A 172 3.52 8.03 13.43
C GLN A 172 2.29 7.90 12.51
N VAL A 173 2.52 7.84 11.19
CA VAL A 173 1.45 7.62 10.20
C VAL A 173 0.71 6.30 10.44
N LEU A 174 1.41 5.23 10.80
CA LEU A 174 0.78 3.96 11.13
C LEU A 174 -0.10 4.07 12.37
N LYS A 175 0.38 4.74 13.42
CA LYS A 175 -0.41 4.97 14.64
C LYS A 175 -1.64 5.80 14.35
N ASP A 176 -1.49 6.91 13.64
CA ASP A 176 -2.60 7.81 13.31
C ASP A 176 -3.61 7.12 12.37
N GLY A 177 -3.11 6.37 11.38
CA GLY A 177 -3.94 5.67 10.41
C GLY A 177 -4.72 4.49 11.00
N LEU A 178 -4.19 3.84 12.03
CA LEU A 178 -4.80 2.67 12.70
C LEU A 178 -5.49 3.00 14.03
N ALA A 179 -5.46 4.26 14.49
CA ALA A 179 -6.03 4.66 15.79
C ALA A 179 -7.51 4.29 15.96
N ASP A 180 -8.28 4.35 14.87
CA ASP A 180 -9.72 4.04 14.85
C ASP A 180 -10.03 2.59 14.49
N PHE A 181 -9.02 1.77 14.18
CA PHE A 181 -9.19 0.41 13.69
C PHE A 181 -9.14 -0.59 14.84
N GLU A 182 -10.31 -1.10 15.23
CA GLU A 182 -10.41 -2.31 16.03
C GLU A 182 -10.39 -3.52 15.07
N PRO A 183 -9.40 -4.43 15.18
CA PRO A 183 -9.40 -5.64 14.37
C PRO A 183 -10.67 -6.43 14.70
N SER A 184 -11.52 -6.63 13.69
CA SER A 184 -12.69 -7.49 13.84
C SER A 184 -12.19 -8.90 14.14
N THR A 185 -12.30 -9.33 15.40
CA THR A 185 -12.10 -10.72 15.83
C THR A 185 -13.25 -11.62 15.38
N ALA A 186 -13.92 -11.27 14.28
CA ALA A 186 -14.88 -12.15 13.63
C ALA A 186 -14.07 -13.25 12.95
N MET A 187 -14.33 -14.50 13.35
CA MET A 187 -13.70 -15.70 12.81
C MET A 187 -13.76 -15.64 11.27
N ASP A 188 -12.60 -15.75 10.62
CA ASP A 188 -12.52 -15.61 9.18
C ASP A 188 -13.34 -16.73 8.52
N THR A 189 -13.97 -16.47 7.36
CA THR A 189 -14.70 -17.53 6.65
C THR A 189 -13.77 -18.68 6.24
N GLN A 190 -12.47 -18.39 6.07
CA GLN A 190 -11.42 -19.39 5.92
C GLN A 190 -11.27 -20.27 7.18
N ASP A 191 -11.30 -19.69 8.39
CA ASP A 191 -11.23 -20.44 9.65
C ASP A 191 -12.45 -21.37 9.82
N LEU A 192 -13.60 -20.99 9.27
CA LEU A 192 -14.81 -21.83 9.25
C LEU A 192 -14.72 -22.98 8.22
N LEU A 193 -13.97 -22.78 7.13
CA LEU A 193 -13.75 -23.81 6.11
C LEU A 193 -12.68 -24.83 6.56
N ASP A 194 -11.70 -24.42 7.36
CA ASP A 194 -10.69 -25.31 7.94
C ASP A 194 -11.22 -26.17 9.11
N LEU A 195 -12.46 -25.93 9.55
CA LEU A 195 -13.15 -26.69 10.61
C LEU A 195 -13.93 -27.92 10.08
N TRP A 196 -13.91 -28.18 8.76
CA TRP A 196 -14.61 -29.31 8.12
C TRP A 196 -13.70 -30.19 7.27
#